data_AF-A0AAU1HC99-F1
#
_entry.id   AF-A0AAU1HC99-F1
#
_cell.length_a   1.000
_cell.length_b   1.000
_cell.length_c   1.000
_cell.angle_alpha   90.00
_cell.angle_beta   90.00
_cell.angle_gamma   90.00
#
_symmetry.space_group_name_H-M   'P 1'
#
loop_
_entity.id
_entity.type
_entity.pdbx_description
1 polymer ?
#
loop_
_entity_poly.entity_id
_entity_poly.type
_entity_poly.pdbx_seq_one_letter_code
_entity_poly.pdbx_strand_id
1 'polypeptide(L)' 'MARTERQTGRQAEYACPACKQPVETVIERHKTLGIFVPHWGPGPCRNADCHRHTAETGAKDAPGRARGSHAVGR' A
#
# COMPACT_ATOMS: atom_id res chain seq x y z
N MET A 1 26.91 12.10 -26.22
CA MET A 1 26.01 10.98 -25.94
C MET A 1 26.09 10.69 -24.44
N ALA A 2 25.10 11.13 -23.65
CA ALA A 2 25.06 10.85 -22.22
C ALA A 2 23.78 10.06 -21.95
N ARG A 3 23.93 8.78 -21.61
CA ARG A 3 22.84 7.91 -21.18
C ARG A 3 22.26 8.52 -19.90
N THR A 4 21.09 9.14 -20.00
CA THR A 4 20.30 9.54 -18.83
C THR A 4 19.82 8.28 -18.14
N GLU A 5 20.67 7.73 -17.29
CA GLU A 5 20.32 6.70 -16.32
C GLU A 5 19.23 7.28 -15.43
N ARG A 6 17.99 6.89 -15.71
CA ARG A 6 16.86 7.19 -14.84
C ARG A 6 17.21 6.61 -13.47
N GLN A 7 17.29 7.47 -12.46
CA GLN A 7 17.52 7.08 -11.07
C GLN A 7 16.32 6.26 -10.56
N THR A 8 16.23 4.99 -10.97
CA THR A 8 15.28 3.99 -10.44
C THR A 8 15.72 3.46 -9.08
N GLY A 9 16.81 4.00 -8.51
CA GLY A 9 17.44 3.51 -7.27
C GLY A 9 16.98 4.19 -5.99
N ARG A 10 16.36 5.37 -6.04
CA ARG A 10 15.79 5.99 -4.82
C ARG A 10 14.39 5.43 -4.58
N GLN A 11 14.33 4.13 -4.31
CA GLN A 11 13.14 3.47 -3.80
C GLN A 11 12.83 4.18 -2.46
N ALA A 12 11.70 4.89 -2.36
CA ALA A 12 11.31 5.48 -1.10
C ALA A 12 11.06 4.33 -0.10
N GLU A 13 11.80 4.31 1.01
CA GLU A 13 11.60 3.30 2.05
C GLU A 13 10.22 3.52 2.67
N TYR A 14 9.40 2.48 2.69
CA TYR A 14 8.08 2.54 3.31
C TYR A 14 8.22 2.44 4.82
N ALA A 15 7.44 3.25 5.54
CA ALA A 15 7.39 3.24 7.00
C ALA A 15 5.95 3.01 7.48
N CYS A 16 5.80 2.31 8.60
CA CYS A 16 4.50 2.14 9.24
C CYS A 16 3.94 3.52 9.66
N PRO A 17 2.71 3.89 9.29
CA PRO A 17 2.16 5.20 9.64
C PRO A 17 1.99 5.38 11.17
N ALA A 18 1.87 4.29 11.93
CA ALA A 18 1.69 4.30 13.38
C ALA A 18 3.01 4.40 14.15
N CYS A 19 3.89 3.40 14.02
CA CYS A 19 5.12 3.33 14.81
C CYS A 19 6.34 3.91 14.10
N LYS A 20 6.19 4.35 12.84
CA LYS A 20 7.26 4.94 11.99
C LYS A 20 8.46 4.04 11.74
N GLN A 21 8.37 2.77 12.13
CA GLN A 21 9.39 1.77 11.82
C GLN A 21 9.39 1.46 10.32
N PRO A 22 10.57 1.20 9.73
CA PRO A 22 10.67 0.76 8.35
C PRO A 22 9.92 -0.56 8.18
N VAL A 23 9.25 -0.70 7.05
CA VAL A 23 8.54 -1.93 6.68
C VAL A 23 9.02 -2.41 5.33
N GLU A 24 8.85 -3.71 5.07
CA GLU A 24 9.15 -4.27 3.77
C GLU A 24 8.30 -3.61 2.68
N THR A 25 8.84 -3.50 1.47
CA THR A 25 8.06 -3.08 0.30
C THR A 25 7.45 -4.32 -0.33
N VAL A 26 6.12 -4.35 -0.43
CA VAL A 26 5.41 -5.45 -1.11
C VAL A 26 4.97 -4.99 -2.50
N ILE A 27 4.92 -5.94 -3.43
CA ILE A 27 4.40 -5.73 -4.78
C ILE A 27 3.12 -6.54 -4.91
N GLU A 28 2.01 -5.82 -5.01
CA GLU A 28 0.70 -6.40 -5.28
C GLU A 28 0.38 -6.25 -6.77
N ARG A 29 -0.41 -7.17 -7.31
CA ARG A 29 -0.83 -7.12 -8.71
C ARG A 29 -2.34 -7.01 -8.77
N HIS A 30 -2.82 -5.91 -9.33
CA HIS A 30 -4.24 -5.73 -9.61
C HIS A 30 -4.48 -5.93 -11.10
N LYS A 31 -5.55 -6.63 -11.44
CA LYS A 31 -5.96 -6.79 -12.83
C LYS A 31 -6.85 -5.63 -13.24
N THR A 32 -6.45 -4.87 -14.25
CA THR A 32 -7.20 -3.72 -14.78
C THR A 32 -7.34 -3.91 -16.28
N LEU A 33 -8.58 -3.96 -16.78
CA LEU A 33 -8.89 -4.09 -18.22
C LEU A 33 -8.15 -5.26 -18.91
N GLY A 34 -7.97 -6.38 -18.21
CA GLY A 34 -7.28 -7.55 -18.75
C GLY A 34 -5.76 -7.58 -18.56
N ILE A 35 -5.14 -6.49 -18.10
CA ILE A 35 -3.69 -6.38 -17.86
C ILE A 35 -3.40 -6.45 -16.35
N PHE A 36 -2.29 -7.07 -15.95
CA PHE A 36 -1.81 -7.06 -14.57
C PHE A 36 -0.92 -5.86 -14.31
N VAL A 37 -1.37 -4.95 -13.46
CA VAL A 37 -0.65 -3.74 -13.06
C VAL A 37 0.02 -3.98 -11.70
N PRO A 38 1.34 -3.76 -11.57
CA PRO A 38 2.01 -3.80 -10.27
C PRO A 38 1.70 -2.55 -9.45
N HIS A 39 1.48 -2.75 -8.15
CA HIS A 39 1.32 -1.71 -7.15
C HIS A 39 2.35 -1.95 -6.04
N TRP A 40 3.16 -0.93 -5.75
CA TRP A 40 4.16 -0.97 -4.68
C TRP A 40 3.57 -0.29 -3.45
N GLY A 41 3.63 -0.97 -2.31
CA GLY A 41 3.07 -0.47 -1.05
C GLY A 41 3.85 -0.91 0.18
N PRO A 42 3.51 -0.33 1.35
CA PRO A 42 4.05 -0.80 2.62
C PRO A 42 3.54 -2.20 2.93
N GLY A 43 4.45 -3.10 3.29
CA GLY A 43 4.12 -4.41 3.82
C GLY A 43 3.56 -4.35 5.25
N PRO A 44 3.17 -5.51 5.80
CA PRO A 44 2.63 -5.61 7.14
C PRO A 44 3.63 -5.15 8.20
N CYS A 45 3.12 -4.50 9.26
CA CYS A 45 3.95 -4.11 10.39
C CYS A 45 4.24 -5.33 11.27
N ARG A 46 5.53 -5.66 11.46
CA ARG A 46 6.01 -6.77 12.30
C ARG A 46 6.42 -6.35 13.72
N ASN A 47 6.20 -5.08 14.09
CA ASN A 47 6.46 -4.61 15.46
C ASN A 47 5.31 -5.05 16.38
N ALA A 48 5.57 -5.97 17.31
CA ALA A 48 4.57 -6.51 18.25
C ALA A 48 3.95 -5.45 19.17
N ASP A 49 4.68 -4.37 19.48
CA ASP A 49 4.18 -3.26 20.30
C ASP A 49 3.30 -2.28 19.51
N CYS A 50 3.22 -2.44 18.18
CA CYS A 50 2.42 -1.57 17.33
C CYS A 50 0.97 -2.03 17.31
N HIS A 51 0.03 -1.11 17.53
CA HIS A 51 -1.41 -1.41 17.40
C HIS A 51 -1.84 -1.84 15.99
N ARG A 52 -1.00 -1.62 14.97
CA ARG A 52 -1.22 -2.10 13.59
C ARG A 52 -0.48 -3.41 13.28
N HIS A 53 0.11 -4.06 14.28
CA HIS A 53 0.72 -5.36 14.12
C HIS A 53 -0.31 -6.33 13.56
N THR A 54 -0.06 -6.81 12.34
CA THR A 54 -0.97 -7.76 11.70
C THR A 54 -0.38 -9.14 11.87
N ALA A 55 -0.95 -9.94 12.78
CA ALA A 55 -0.68 -11.37 12.80
C ALA A 55 -1.16 -11.93 11.46
N GLU A 56 -0.24 -12.44 10.65
CA GLU A 56 -0.46 -12.77 9.24
C GLU A 56 -1.66 -13.71 9.06
N THR A 57 -2.83 -13.13 8.80
CA THR A 57 -4.02 -13.84 8.33
C THR A 57 -4.29 -13.23 6.96
N GLY A 58 -3.91 -13.96 5.92
CA GLY A 58 -3.80 -13.44 4.56
C GLY A 58 -5.01 -12.65 4.06
N ALA A 59 -4.70 -11.58 3.33
CA ALA A 59 -5.53 -10.93 2.31
C ALA A 59 -6.98 -10.55 2.72
N LYS A 60 -7.17 -9.29 3.09
CA LYS A 60 -8.49 -8.62 3.07
C LYS A 60 -8.39 -7.18 2.58
N ASP A 61 -7.82 -6.97 1.39
CA ASP A 61 -8.06 -5.76 0.61
C ASP A 61 -9.46 -5.84 0.00
N ALA A 62 -10.43 -5.23 0.69
CA ALA A 62 -11.72 -4.91 0.12
C ALA A 62 -11.79 -3.40 -0.16
N PRO A 63 -11.75 -2.95 -1.44
CA PRO A 63 -12.10 -1.58 -1.77
C PRO A 63 -13.63 -1.50 -1.91
N GLY A 64 -14.31 -1.30 -0.79
CA GLY A 64 -15.76 -1.08 -0.72
C GLY A 64 -16.09 0.35 -0.31
N ARG A 65 -16.02 1.27 -1.27
CA ARG A 65 -16.41 2.68 -1.21
C ARG A 65 -17.59 2.96 -0.25
N ALA A 66 -17.33 3.61 0.89
CA ALA A 66 -18.37 4.27 1.67
C ALA A 66 -18.92 5.43 0.85
N ARG A 67 -20.01 5.18 0.11
CA ARG A 67 -20.81 6.24 -0.53
C ARG A 67 -21.57 6.92 0.60
N GLY A 68 -21.05 8.04 1.10
CA GLY A 68 -21.74 8.91 2.03
C GLY A 68 -23.06 9.38 1.41
N SER A 69 -24.18 8.88 1.95
CA SER A 69 -25.52 9.36 1.63
C SER A 69 -25.73 10.67 2.39
N HIS A 70 -25.40 11.81 1.77
CA HIS A 70 -25.93 13.09 2.23
C HIS A 70 -27.43 13.13 1.90
N ALA A 71 -28.26 12.89 2.92
CA ALA A 71 -29.68 13.18 2.85
C ALA A 71 -29.86 14.71 2.84
N VAL A 72 -30.33 15.27 1.73
CA VAL A 72 -30.86 16.65 1.70
C VAL A 72 -32.38 16.56 1.86
N GLY A 73 -32.87 17.07 3.00
CA GLY A 73 -34.28 17.18 3.33
C GLY A 73 -35.02 18.18 2.43
N ARG A 74 -36.34 18.06 2.40
CA ARG A 74 -37.26 18.81 1.53
C ARG A 74 -37.94 19.94 2.29
#